data_AF-A0A925ECS1-F1
#
_entry.id   AF-A0A925ECS1-F1
#
_cell.length_a   1.000
_cell.length_b   1.000
_cell.length_c   1.000
_cell.angle_alpha   90.00
_cell.angle_beta   90.00
_cell.angle_gamma   90.00
#
_symmetry.space_group_name_H-M   'P 1'
#
loop_
_entity.id
_entity.type
_entity.pdbx_description
1 polymer ?
#
loop_
_entity_poly.entity_id
_entity_poly.type
_entity_poly.pdbx_seq_one_letter_code
_entity_poly.pdbx_strand_id
1 'polypeptide(L)'
;MFGKLFGNTKPDDLKDALEATAEVLSIEDTGGRMGSNPVVLLKLRVQPSAGTAFETTSKCMVSIVAVPRVGDKIKIKYSSADPTQIVVI
;
A
#
# COMPACT_ATOMS: atom_id res chain seq x y z
N MET A 1 19.23 5.24 -0.04
CA MET A 1 18.59 4.15 -0.82
C MET A 1 17.41 3.62 0.02
N PHE A 2 16.21 4.13 -0.20
CA PHE A 2 14.99 3.64 0.45
C PHE A 2 13.92 3.66 -0.65
N GLY A 3 13.60 2.49 -1.21
CA GLY A 3 12.75 2.41 -2.40
C GLY A 3 12.46 0.95 -2.73
N LYS A 4 11.48 0.39 -2.02
CA LYS A 4 10.80 -0.91 -2.15
C LYS A 4 10.54 -1.42 -0.75
N LEU A 5 9.54 -0.87 -0.07
CA LEU A 5 9.22 -1.37 1.27
C LEU A 5 7.87 -2.06 1.41
N PHE A 6 6.92 -1.92 0.50
CA PHE A 6 5.61 -2.57 0.68
C PHE A 6 4.98 -2.98 -0.66
N GLY A 7 4.66 -4.27 -0.77
CA GLY A 7 3.96 -4.86 -1.93
C GLY A 7 4.86 -5.75 -2.80
N ASN A 8 4.34 -6.92 -3.19
CA ASN A 8 5.03 -7.86 -4.08
C ASN A 8 5.07 -7.37 -5.53
N THR A 9 4.34 -6.30 -5.84
CA THR A 9 4.25 -5.69 -7.15
C THR A 9 5.30 -4.59 -7.24
N LYS A 10 6.21 -4.68 -8.22
CA LYS A 10 7.11 -3.57 -8.50
C LYS A 10 6.28 -2.41 -9.08
N PRO A 11 6.63 -1.14 -8.80
CA PRO A 11 5.87 -0.01 -9.35
C PRO A 11 5.82 -0.02 -10.90
N ASP A 12 6.82 -0.62 -11.56
CA ASP A 12 6.87 -0.81 -13.03
C ASP A 12 5.88 -1.87 -13.56
N ASP A 13 5.31 -2.72 -12.72
CA ASP A 13 4.42 -3.83 -13.12
C ASP A 13 2.94 -3.41 -13.13
N LEU A 14 2.60 -2.29 -12.47
CA LEU A 14 1.27 -1.71 -12.51
C LEU A 14 1.04 -1.05 -13.87
N LYS A 15 0.24 -1.70 -14.73
CA LYS A 15 -0.31 -1.02 -15.91
C LYS A 15 -1.18 0.15 -15.47
N ASP A 16 -0.91 1.32 -16.05
CA ASP A 16 -1.61 2.58 -15.78
C ASP A 16 -1.53 3.00 -14.29
N ALA A 17 -0.32 2.93 -13.73
CA ALA A 17 -0.04 3.32 -12.36
C ALA A 17 -0.25 4.82 -12.14
N LEU A 18 -1.25 5.19 -11.35
CA LEU A 18 -1.52 6.57 -10.96
C LEU A 18 -0.94 6.86 -9.58
N GLU A 19 -0.33 8.04 -9.45
CA GLU A 19 0.24 8.51 -8.19
C GLU A 19 -0.86 9.07 -7.28
N ALA A 20 -0.82 8.66 -6.01
CA ALA A 20 -1.75 9.12 -4.98
C ALA A 20 -1.06 9.18 -3.62
N THR A 21 -1.67 9.93 -2.69
CA THR A 21 -1.29 9.87 -1.27
C THR A 21 -2.31 9.00 -0.56
N ALA A 22 -1.85 8.05 0.25
CA ALA A 22 -2.71 7.21 1.05
C ALA A 22 -2.52 7.52 2.54
N GLU A 23 -3.61 7.64 3.27
CA GLU A 23 -3.61 7.69 4.73
C GLU A 23 -3.94 6.32 5.29
N VAL A 24 -3.14 5.85 6.23
CA VAL A 24 -3.36 4.54 6.87
C VAL A 24 -4.48 4.66 7.89
N LEU A 25 -5.61 4.01 7.64
CA LEU A 25 -6.78 4.02 8.52
C LEU A 25 -6.72 2.92 9.58
N SER A 26 -6.31 1.71 9.18
CA SER A 26 -6.15 0.60 10.10
C SER A 26 -5.14 -0.41 9.56
N ILE A 27 -4.59 -1.19 10.49
CA ILE A 27 -3.61 -2.24 10.22
C ILE A 27 -4.10 -3.46 10.97
N GLU A 28 -4.32 -4.54 10.25
CA GLU A 28 -4.74 -5.81 10.82
C GLU A 28 -3.72 -6.89 10.46
N ASP A 29 -3.22 -7.61 11.46
CA ASP A 29 -2.33 -8.75 11.20
C ASP A 29 -3.17 -9.92 10.68
N THR A 30 -2.78 -10.49 9.55
CA THR A 30 -3.54 -11.59 8.95
C THR A 30 -3.14 -12.97 9.52
N GLY A 31 -2.20 -13.02 10.48
CA GLY A 31 -1.54 -14.24 10.92
C GLY A 31 -0.61 -14.88 9.87
N GLY A 32 -0.68 -14.39 8.62
CA GLY A 32 0.12 -14.87 7.50
C GLY A 32 1.55 -14.33 7.56
N ARG A 33 2.51 -15.17 7.16
CA ARG A 33 3.91 -14.78 6.99
C ARG A 33 4.37 -15.26 5.62
N MET A 34 5.13 -14.42 4.91
CA MET A 34 5.86 -14.87 3.72
C MET A 34 7.35 -14.72 4.01
N GLY A 35 8.05 -15.85 4.11
CA GLY A 35 9.42 -15.85 4.61
C GLY A 35 9.49 -15.36 6.07
N SER A 36 10.28 -14.33 6.32
CA SER A 36 10.42 -13.70 7.65
C SER A 36 9.54 -12.46 7.86
N ASN A 37 8.77 -12.04 6.85
CA ASN A 37 7.99 -10.82 6.90
C ASN A 37 6.51 -11.12 7.20
N PRO A 38 5.88 -10.42 8.15
CA PRO A 38 4.45 -10.54 8.39
C PRO A 38 3.65 -9.97 7.22
N VAL A 39 2.51 -10.60 6.96
CA VAL A 39 1.53 -10.13 5.98
C VAL A 39 0.39 -9.48 6.75
N VAL A 40 0.22 -8.18 6.52
CA VAL A 40 -0.81 -7.38 7.16
C VAL A 40 -1.84 -6.95 6.12
N LEU A 41 -3.05 -6.69 6.60
CA LEU A 41 -4.13 -6.06 5.87
C LEU A 41 -4.11 -4.58 6.23
N LEU A 42 -3.80 -3.72 5.26
CA LEU A 42 -3.85 -2.27 5.44
C LEU A 42 -5.17 -1.75 4.87
N LYS A 43 -5.95 -1.07 5.71
CA LYS A 43 -7.02 -0.21 5.23
C LYS A 43 -6.44 1.17 4.99
N LEU A 44 -6.52 1.63 3.75
CA LEU A 44 -5.96 2.90 3.31
C LEU A 44 -7.05 3.79 2.74
N ARG A 45 -6.99 5.08 3.07
CA ARG A 45 -7.74 6.12 2.37
C ARG A 45 -6.86 6.71 1.30
N VAL A 46 -7.10 6.32 0.05
CA VAL A 46 -6.37 6.79 -1.11
C VAL A 46 -6.94 8.13 -1.55
N GLN A 47 -6.08 9.11 -1.70
CA GLN A 47 -6.37 10.43 -2.22
C GLN A 47 -5.54 10.65 -3.50
N PRO A 48 -6.14 10.39 -4.68
CA PRO A 48 -5.50 10.66 -5.97
C PRO A 48 -5.25 12.15 -6.17
N SER A 49 -4.22 12.50 -6.93
CA SER A 49 -3.99 13.89 -7.35
C SER A 49 -5.11 14.43 -8.24
N ALA A 50 -5.78 13.55 -8.98
CA ALA A 50 -6.95 13.86 -9.80
C ALA A 50 -8.03 12.79 -9.55
N GLY A 51 -9.16 13.20 -8.98
CA GLY A 51 -10.30 12.33 -8.70
C GLY A 51 -10.82 12.42 -7.26
N THR A 52 -11.69 11.49 -6.90
CA THR A 52 -12.31 11.41 -5.57
C THR A 52 -11.48 10.51 -4.67
N ALA A 53 -11.35 10.87 -3.40
CA ALA A 53 -10.74 10.00 -2.41
C ALA A 53 -11.60 8.75 -2.18
N PHE A 54 -10.97 7.59 -2.09
CA PHE A 54 -11.64 6.32 -1.87
C PHE A 54 -10.92 5.51 -0.80
N GLU A 55 -11.65 4.59 -0.16
CA GLU A 55 -11.06 3.64 0.79
C GLU A 55 -10.80 2.33 0.07
N THR A 56 -9.61 1.76 0.26
CA THR A 56 -9.25 0.45 -0.24
C THR A 56 -8.60 -0.35 0.86
N THR A 57 -8.69 -1.67 0.75
CA THR A 57 -8.03 -2.60 1.65
C THR A 57 -7.06 -3.42 0.82
N SER A 58 -5.78 -3.37 1.18
CA SER A 58 -4.75 -4.12 0.46
C SER A 58 -3.95 -4.98 1.41
N LYS A 59 -3.70 -6.21 0.98
CA LYS A 59 -2.86 -7.16 1.70
C LYS A 59 -1.43 -6.96 1.23
N CYS A 60 -0.57 -6.51 2.13
CA CYS A 60 0.82 -6.28 1.79
C CYS A 60 1.76 -6.93 2.80
N MET A 61 2.94 -7.28 2.30
CA MET A 61 4.04 -7.65 3.17
C MET A 61 4.69 -6.37 3.69
N VAL A 62 4.80 -6.29 5.00
CA VAL A 62 5.49 -5.18 5.67
C VAL A 62 6.77 -5.71 6.31
N SER A 63 7.86 -4.97 6.14
CA SER A 63 9.06 -5.22 6.93
C SER A 63 8.79 -4.83 8.38
N ILE A 64 9.19 -5.69 9.33
CA ILE A 64 8.94 -5.52 10.78
C ILE A 64 9.51 -4.18 11.28
N VAL A 65 10.59 -3.70 10.69
CA VAL A 65 11.26 -2.44 11.06
C VAL A 65 10.58 -1.17 10.54
N ALA A 66 9.61 -1.30 9.65
CA ALA A 66 9.04 -0.15 8.93
C ALA A 66 7.51 -0.22 8.82
N VAL A 67 6.84 -0.97 9.70
CA VAL A 67 5.38 -1.02 9.70
C VAL A 67 4.84 0.41 9.88
N PRO A 68 4.04 0.94 8.92
CA PRO A 68 3.48 2.27 9.05
C PRO A 68 2.51 2.32 10.24
N ARG A 69 2.16 3.52 10.70
CA ARG A 69 1.21 3.70 11.80
C ARG A 69 -0.13 4.19 11.27
N VAL A 70 -1.20 3.94 12.02
CA VAL A 70 -2.50 4.56 11.74
C VAL A 70 -2.34 6.08 11.80
N GLY A 71 -2.89 6.78 10.80
CA GLY A 71 -2.75 8.22 10.59
C GLY A 71 -1.52 8.63 9.77
N ASP A 72 -0.62 7.70 9.45
CA ASP A 72 0.54 8.00 8.61
C ASP A 72 0.12 8.23 7.15
N LYS A 73 0.77 9.18 6.48
CA LYS A 73 0.51 9.52 5.07
C LYS A 73 1.67 9.04 4.22
N ILE A 74 1.40 8.06 3.38
CA ILE A 74 2.39 7.43 2.51
C ILE A 74 2.08 7.75 1.04
N LYS A 75 3.13 7.91 0.23
CA LYS A 75 2.97 8.01 -1.22
C LYS A 75 2.78 6.61 -1.79
N ILE A 76 1.78 6.47 -2.65
CA ILE A 76 1.49 5.21 -3.32
C ILE A 76 1.31 5.42 -4.82
N LYS A 77 1.45 4.34 -5.54
CA LYS A 77 0.91 4.16 -6.89
C LYS A 77 -0.17 3.09 -6.83
N TYR A 78 -1.28 3.31 -7.52
CA TYR A 78 -2.35 2.31 -7.66
C TYR A 78 -2.66 2.08 -9.13
N SER A 79 -3.12 0.89 -9.49
CA SER A 79 -3.58 0.65 -10.86
C SER A 79 -4.97 1.26 -11.06
N SER A 80 -5.15 2.05 -12.11
CA SER A 80 -6.49 2.50 -12.51
C SER A 80 -7.39 1.35 -12.99
N ALA A 81 -6.80 0.23 -13.43
CA ALA A 81 -7.54 -0.96 -13.83
C ALA A 81 -7.96 -1.81 -12.63
N ASP A 82 -7.16 -1.83 -11.55
CA ASP A 82 -7.47 -2.51 -10.31
C ASP A 82 -6.99 -1.70 -9.07
N PRO A 83 -7.89 -0.96 -8.39
CA PRO A 83 -7.53 -0.09 -7.26
C PRO A 83 -7.20 -0.84 -5.96
N THR A 84 -7.24 -2.18 -5.95
CA THR A 84 -6.76 -2.99 -4.81
C THR A 84 -5.26 -3.27 -4.92
N GLN A 85 -4.73 -3.18 -6.15
CA GLN A 85 -3.30 -3.26 -6.43
C GLN A 85 -2.65 -1.90 -6.18
N ILE A 86 -1.89 -1.84 -5.09
CA ILE A 86 -1.15 -0.65 -4.70
C ILE A 86 0.33 -1.00 -4.48
N VAL A 87 1.16 0.00 -4.67
CA VAL A 87 2.60 -0.05 -4.39
C VAL A 87 2.97 1.21 -3.64
N VAL A 88 3.65 1.06 -2.51
CA VAL A 88 4.17 2.20 -1.75
C VAL A 88 5.53 2.60 -2.33
N ILE A 89 5.73 3.90 -2.59
CA ILE A 89 6.94 4.44 -3.22
C ILE A 89 7.83 5.22 -2.25
#